data_AF-A0A7W0KTG6-F1
#
_entry.id   AF-A0A7W0KTG6-F1
#
_cell.length_a   1.000
_cell.length_b   1.000
_cell.length_c   1.000
_cell.angle_alpha   90.00
_cell.angle_beta   90.00
_cell.angle_gamma   90.00
#
_symmetry.space_group_name_H-M   'P 1'
#
loop_
_entity.id
_entity.type
_entity.pdbx_description
1 polymer ?
#
loop_
_entity_poly.entity_id
_entity_poly.type
_entity_poly.pdbx_seq_one_letter_code
_entity_poly.pdbx_strand_id
1 'polypeptide(L)'
;FSGIVDTLLVSASTPVDAATTHTRFNYYVRSMGDDRLNSSVGAAFAAEVDKQFMEDMPIWEHKAHLVRPALADNDGPFMKFRKWYSQFYVDSVSDDRTVFPPPYWPDRLDETPAKATASARYGDAETPVKVVPPAPI
;
A
#
# COMPACT_ATOMS: atom_id res chain seq x y z
N PHE A 1 -18.65 -2.76 -3.09
CA PHE A 1 -18.71 -3.73 -1.96
C PHE A 1 -20.19 -3.95 -1.64
N SER A 2 -20.64 -5.18 -1.37
CA SER A 2 -22.03 -5.43 -0.95
C SER A 2 -22.03 -5.80 0.53
N GLY A 3 -22.67 -4.95 1.33
CA GLY A 3 -22.81 -5.07 2.78
C GLY A 3 -24.15 -4.45 3.18
N ILE A 4 -24.22 -3.84 4.37
CA ILE A 4 -25.43 -3.11 4.83
C ILE A 4 -25.83 -1.99 3.86
N VAL A 5 -24.86 -1.42 3.15
CA VAL A 5 -25.04 -0.37 2.14
C VAL A 5 -24.21 -0.74 0.90
N ASP A 6 -24.83 -0.69 -0.27
CA ASP A 6 -24.13 -0.87 -1.55
C ASP A 6 -23.35 0.40 -1.90
N THR A 7 -22.03 0.25 -2.05
CA THR A 7 -21.12 1.35 -2.37
C THR A 7 -20.27 1.05 -3.61
N LEU A 8 -20.07 2.10 -4.41
CA LEU A 8 -19.12 2.14 -5.52
C LEU A 8 -18.09 3.24 -5.23
N LEU A 9 -16.82 2.87 -5.24
CA LEU A 9 -15.70 3.79 -5.21
C LEU A 9 -15.03 3.81 -6.58
N VAL A 10 -14.93 5.00 -7.17
CA VAL A 10 -14.14 5.23 -8.38
C VAL A 10 -12.95 6.10 -8.02
N SER A 11 -11.75 5.51 -8.05
CA SER A 11 -10.48 6.22 -7.86
C SER A 11 -9.83 6.47 -9.22
N ALA A 12 -9.36 7.69 -9.44
CA ALA A 12 -8.58 8.05 -10.61
C ALA A 12 -7.40 8.94 -10.21
N SER A 13 -6.21 8.55 -10.62
CA SER A 13 -4.97 9.32 -10.41
C SER A 13 -4.49 9.86 -11.75
N THR A 14 -4.17 11.14 -11.80
CA THR A 14 -3.64 11.82 -13.00
C THR A 14 -2.32 12.49 -12.65
N PRO A 15 -1.21 12.16 -13.35
CA PRO A 15 0.07 12.82 -13.13
C PRO A 15 -0.04 14.30 -13.50
N VAL A 16 0.46 15.16 -12.62
CA VAL A 16 0.62 16.60 -12.90
C VAL A 16 2.01 16.82 -13.50
N ASP A 17 3.03 16.20 -12.89
CA ASP A 17 4.41 16.14 -13.36
C ASP A 17 5.05 14.80 -12.94
N ALA A 18 6.38 14.69 -13.03
CA ALA A 18 7.11 13.45 -12.71
C ALA A 18 7.10 13.06 -11.23
N ALA A 19 6.87 14.01 -10.32
CA ALA A 19 6.90 13.81 -8.87
C ALA A 19 5.55 14.03 -8.19
N THR A 20 4.56 14.59 -8.90
CA THR A 20 3.26 14.99 -8.35
C THR A 20 2.12 14.35 -9.12
N THR A 21 1.16 13.78 -8.40
CA THR A 21 -0.06 13.19 -8.97
C THR A 21 -1.28 13.71 -8.23
N HIS A 22 -2.36 14.02 -8.95
CA HIS A 22 -3.66 14.31 -8.35
C HIS A 22 -4.49 13.03 -8.35
N THR A 23 -4.85 12.55 -7.16
CA THR A 23 -5.79 11.42 -7.00
C THR A 23 -7.14 11.94 -6.57
N ARG A 24 -8.19 11.57 -7.32
CA ARG A 24 -9.58 11.86 -7.01
C ARG A 24 -10.33 10.57 -6.70
N PHE A 25 -11.09 10.60 -5.61
CA PHE A 25 -12.04 9.55 -5.27
C PHE A 25 -13.46 10.06 -5.40
N ASN A 26 -14.30 9.27 -6.06
CA ASN A 26 -15.73 9.53 -6.19
C ASN A 26 -16.48 8.37 -5.53
N TYR A 27 -17.31 8.70 -4.55
CA TYR A 27 -18.10 7.72 -3.80
C TYR A 27 -19.55 7.82 -4.19
N TYR A 28 -20.13 6.67 -4.50
CA TYR A 28 -21.55 6.54 -4.80
C TYR A 28 -22.15 5.52 -3.84
N VAL A 29 -23.25 5.91 -3.23
CA VAL A 29 -24.07 5.04 -2.38
C VAL A 29 -25.35 4.74 -3.14
N ARG A 30 -25.75 3.47 -3.20
CA ARG A 30 -27.06 3.12 -3.76
C ARG A 30 -28.16 3.78 -2.93
N SER A 31 -29.13 4.39 -3.60
CA SER A 31 -30.30 4.94 -2.93
C SER A 31 -31.03 3.87 -2.12
N MET A 32 -31.36 4.22 -0.87
CA MET A 32 -32.18 3.43 0.05
C MET A 32 -33.66 3.82 0.02
N GLY A 33 -34.07 4.71 -0.89
CA GLY A 33 -35.46 5.17 -1.03
C GLY A 33 -35.89 6.30 -0.07
N ASP A 34 -34.98 6.81 0.76
CA ASP A 34 -35.20 7.96 1.66
C ASP A 34 -34.03 8.95 1.48
N ASP A 35 -34.34 10.16 1.02
CA ASP A 35 -33.33 11.18 0.68
C ASP A 35 -32.54 11.68 1.89
N ARG A 36 -33.17 11.75 3.06
CA ARG A 36 -32.50 12.17 4.31
C ARG A 36 -31.54 11.08 4.76
N LEU A 37 -31.96 9.82 4.72
CA LEU A 37 -31.09 8.69 5.03
C LEU A 37 -29.93 8.61 4.03
N ASN A 38 -30.21 8.71 2.73
CA ASN A 38 -29.20 8.74 1.66
C ASN A 38 -28.13 9.80 1.91
N SER A 39 -28.55 11.04 2.21
CA SER A 39 -27.63 12.15 2.46
C SER A 39 -26.77 11.92 3.70
N SER A 40 -27.39 11.44 4.80
CA SER A 40 -26.66 11.18 6.04
C SER A 40 -25.62 10.05 5.92
N VAL A 41 -25.98 8.97 5.24
CA VAL A 41 -25.10 7.82 5.03
C VAL A 41 -24.00 8.18 4.04
N GLY A 42 -24.33 8.90 2.96
CA GLY A 42 -23.35 9.40 2.00
C GLY A 42 -22.29 10.29 2.66
N ALA A 43 -22.70 11.23 3.52
CA ALA A 43 -21.78 12.08 4.26
C ALA A 43 -20.87 11.28 5.21
N ALA A 44 -21.44 10.32 5.94
CA ALA A 44 -20.66 9.46 6.85
C ALA A 44 -19.62 8.61 6.09
N PHE A 45 -19.99 8.03 4.95
CA PHE A 45 -19.04 7.27 4.11
C PHE A 45 -17.95 8.17 3.54
N ALA A 46 -18.29 9.35 3.04
CA ALA A 46 -17.29 10.28 2.51
C ALA A 46 -16.26 10.66 3.58
N ALA A 47 -16.71 10.97 4.80
CA ALA A 47 -15.83 11.28 5.93
C ALA A 47 -14.93 10.10 6.34
N GLU A 48 -15.47 8.87 6.33
CA GLU A 48 -14.69 7.69 6.68
C GLU A 48 -13.60 7.40 5.64
N VAL A 49 -13.88 7.56 4.35
CA VAL A 49 -12.84 7.30 3.35
C VAL A 49 -11.83 8.44 3.24
N ASP A 50 -12.25 9.68 3.47
CA ASP A 50 -11.30 10.79 3.66
C ASP A 50 -10.31 10.48 4.78
N LYS A 51 -10.81 10.01 5.94
CA LYS A 51 -9.97 9.58 7.05
C LYS A 51 -8.99 8.47 6.65
N GLN A 52 -9.45 7.41 5.99
CA GLN A 52 -8.57 6.31 5.55
C GLN A 52 -7.48 6.80 4.58
N PHE A 53 -7.83 7.71 3.67
CA PHE A 53 -6.86 8.29 2.73
C PHE A 53 -5.82 9.16 3.46
N MET A 54 -6.27 9.91 4.48
CA MET A 54 -5.39 10.71 5.33
C MET A 54 -4.44 9.85 6.19
N GLU A 55 -4.79 8.61 6.49
CA GLU A 55 -3.91 7.65 7.18
C GLU A 55 -2.79 7.13 6.25
N ASP A 56 -3.07 6.97 4.95
CA ASP A 56 -2.09 6.55 3.94
C ASP A 56 -1.16 7.70 3.49
N MET A 57 -1.65 8.93 3.50
CA MET A 57 -0.92 10.09 2.95
C MET A 57 0.48 10.28 3.58
N PRO A 58 0.69 10.21 4.91
CA PRO A 58 2.02 10.27 5.50
C PRO A 58 2.96 9.17 5.00
N ILE A 59 2.47 7.98 4.70
CA ILE A 59 3.29 6.89 4.16
C ILE A 59 3.73 7.22 2.73
N TRP A 60 2.84 7.76 1.89
CA TRP A 60 3.18 8.11 0.51
C TRP A 60 4.13 9.30 0.40
N GLU A 61 3.96 10.32 1.25
CA GLU A 61 4.83 11.50 1.29
C GLU A 61 6.26 11.19 1.77
N HIS A 62 6.44 10.05 2.47
CA HIS A 62 7.71 9.70 3.11
C HIS A 62 8.29 8.35 2.67
N LYS A 63 7.84 7.80 1.53
CA LYS A 63 8.39 6.59 0.92
C LYS A 63 9.12 6.88 -0.38
N ALA A 64 9.92 5.92 -0.82
CA ALA A 64 10.47 5.92 -2.18
C ALA A 64 9.99 4.71 -2.97
N HIS A 65 10.04 4.87 -4.30
CA HIS A 65 10.04 3.73 -5.19
C HIS A 65 11.37 2.98 -5.05
N LEU A 66 11.30 1.66 -4.84
CA LEU A 66 12.44 0.75 -4.94
C LEU A 66 12.15 -0.24 -6.05
N VAL A 67 13.11 -0.45 -6.94
CA VAL A 67 12.92 -1.24 -8.18
C VAL A 67 12.86 -2.72 -7.86
N ARG A 68 13.66 -3.15 -6.88
CA ARG A 68 13.67 -4.50 -6.32
C ARG A 68 13.37 -4.42 -4.81
N PRO A 69 12.08 -4.34 -4.42
CA PRO A 69 11.71 -4.36 -3.01
C PRO A 69 12.04 -5.72 -2.39
N ALA A 70 12.38 -5.73 -1.10
CA ALA A 70 12.44 -6.97 -0.33
C ALA A 70 11.01 -7.46 -0.06
N LEU A 71 10.63 -8.59 -0.65
CA LEU A 71 9.29 -9.16 -0.54
C LEU A 71 9.31 -10.36 0.41
N ALA A 72 8.30 -10.45 1.27
CA ALA A 72 8.02 -11.62 2.11
C ALA A 72 7.15 -12.65 1.36
N ASP A 73 7.10 -13.89 1.86
CA ASP A 73 6.34 -14.99 1.23
C ASP A 73 4.83 -14.71 1.12
N ASN A 74 4.30 -13.83 1.98
CA ASN A 74 2.89 -13.44 2.00
C ASN A 74 2.59 -12.14 1.23
N ASP A 75 3.61 -11.50 0.65
CA ASP A 75 3.37 -10.33 -0.20
C ASP A 75 2.64 -10.74 -1.47
N GLY A 76 1.77 -9.84 -1.94
CA GLY A 76 1.05 -10.03 -3.19
C GLY A 76 1.98 -10.09 -4.41
N PRO A 77 1.44 -10.30 -5.62
CA PRO A 77 2.21 -10.44 -6.85
C PRO A 77 2.75 -9.10 -7.38
N PHE A 78 3.49 -8.36 -6.54
CA PHE A 78 3.91 -6.98 -6.76
C PHE A 78 4.74 -6.79 -8.03
N MET A 79 5.69 -7.69 -8.29
CA MET A 79 6.52 -7.64 -9.51
C MET A 79 5.71 -7.95 -10.78
N LYS A 80 4.70 -8.83 -10.69
CA LYS A 80 3.81 -9.10 -11.83
C LYS A 80 2.94 -7.88 -12.14
N PHE A 81 2.42 -7.21 -11.11
CA PHE A 81 1.66 -5.96 -11.26
C PHE A 81 2.50 -4.87 -11.93
N ARG A 82 3.75 -4.66 -11.49
CA ARG A 82 4.65 -3.68 -12.11
C ARG A 82 4.96 -4.00 -13.58
N LYS A 83 5.22 -5.26 -13.91
CA LYS A 83 5.42 -5.71 -15.29
C LYS A 83 4.18 -5.51 -16.15
N TRP A 84 2.98 -5.71 -15.61
CA TRP A 84 1.74 -5.40 -16.32
C TRP A 84 1.58 -3.89 -16.51
N TYR A 85 1.84 -3.08 -15.48
CA TYR A 85 1.66 -1.62 -15.54
C TYR A 85 2.66 -0.94 -16.48
N SER A 86 3.86 -1.52 -16.67
CA SER A 86 4.86 -0.95 -17.57
C SER A 86 4.41 -0.85 -19.03
N GLN A 87 3.35 -1.56 -19.44
CA GLN A 87 2.81 -1.47 -20.80
C GLN A 87 2.29 -0.06 -21.17
N PHE A 88 1.98 0.76 -20.17
CA PHE A 88 1.47 2.12 -20.37
C PHE A 88 2.60 3.15 -20.55
N TYR A 89 3.86 2.73 -20.44
CA TYR A 89 5.04 3.56 -20.67
C TYR A 89 5.72 3.15 -21.97
N VAL A 90 6.16 4.15 -22.74
CA VAL A 90 6.93 3.92 -23.97
C VAL A 90 8.35 3.46 -23.64
N ASP A 91 8.96 4.04 -22.61
CA ASP A 91 10.30 3.72 -22.13
C ASP A 91 10.27 2.74 -20.96
N SER A 92 11.32 1.93 -20.82
CA SER A 92 11.50 1.11 -19.63
C SER A 92 11.73 2.00 -18.40
N VAL A 93 11.07 1.69 -17.29
CA VAL A 93 11.33 2.33 -15.99
C VAL A 93 12.82 2.18 -15.66
N SER A 94 13.55 3.29 -15.64
CA SER A 94 15.01 3.34 -15.51
C SER A 94 15.50 3.66 -14.10
N ASP A 95 14.64 3.56 -13.10
CA ASP A 95 15.07 3.70 -11.72
C ASP A 95 15.93 2.48 -11.36
N ASP A 96 17.08 2.69 -10.73
CA ASP A 96 17.99 1.65 -10.24
C ASP A 96 18.08 1.66 -8.71
N ARG A 97 17.21 2.43 -8.04
CA ARG A 97 17.22 2.55 -6.58
C ARG A 97 16.85 1.23 -5.91
N THR A 98 17.82 0.66 -5.19
CA THR A 98 17.68 -0.56 -4.39
C THR A 98 17.54 -0.28 -2.90
N VAL A 99 17.93 0.91 -2.44
CA VAL A 99 17.88 1.34 -1.04
C VAL A 99 17.33 2.77 -0.95
N PHE A 100 16.51 3.04 0.08
CA PHE A 100 16.04 4.38 0.41
C PHE A 100 16.37 4.71 1.87
N PRO A 101 17.41 5.51 2.13
CA PRO A 101 17.66 6.06 3.45
C PRO A 101 16.69 7.23 3.69
N PRO A 102 15.82 7.20 4.71
CA PRO A 102 14.92 8.31 4.99
C PRO A 102 15.71 9.55 5.41
N PRO A 103 15.44 10.75 4.85
CA PRO A 103 16.22 11.95 5.16
C PRO A 103 16.09 12.43 6.62
N TYR A 104 15.06 11.96 7.34
CA TYR A 104 14.74 12.33 8.72
C TYR A 104 15.08 11.23 9.75
N TRP A 105 15.70 10.12 9.31
CA TRP A 105 16.10 9.00 10.16
C TRP A 105 17.57 8.51 9.96
N PRO A 106 18.54 9.35 9.53
CA PRO A 106 19.87 8.85 9.18
C PRO A 106 20.61 8.20 10.36
N ASP A 107 20.38 8.69 11.58
CA ASP A 107 21.15 8.28 12.77
C ASP A 107 20.54 7.11 13.55
N ARG A 108 19.39 6.60 13.10
CA ARG A 108 18.59 5.62 13.85
C ARG A 108 18.18 4.39 13.04
N LEU A 109 18.80 4.15 11.88
CA LEU A 109 18.46 3.03 10.98
C LEU A 109 18.36 1.67 11.74
N ASP A 110 19.20 1.50 12.77
CA ASP A 110 19.28 0.30 13.62
C ASP A 110 18.36 0.34 14.86
N GLU A 111 17.75 1.48 15.19
CA GLU A 111 16.70 1.61 16.21
C GLU A 111 15.30 1.31 15.63
N THR A 112 15.21 0.56 14.53
CA THR A 112 13.93 0.00 14.12
C THR A 112 13.37 -0.70 15.34
N PRO A 113 12.23 -0.26 15.93
CA PRO A 113 11.67 -1.03 17.01
C PRO A 113 11.44 -2.39 16.41
N ALA A 114 12.03 -3.44 17.00
CA ALA A 114 11.68 -4.81 16.62
C ALA A 114 10.15 -5.03 16.65
N LYS A 115 9.40 -4.10 17.27
CA LYS A 115 7.94 -3.96 17.35
C LYS A 115 7.23 -3.26 16.18
N ALA A 116 7.93 -2.63 15.23
CA ALA A 116 7.34 -1.78 14.19
C ALA A 116 7.40 -2.37 12.77
N THR A 117 7.88 -3.61 12.62
CA THR A 117 7.74 -4.35 11.36
C THR A 117 6.64 -5.39 11.50
N ALA A 118 5.94 -5.72 10.40
CA ALA A 118 4.97 -6.82 10.41
C ALA A 118 5.58 -8.16 10.89
N SER A 119 6.90 -8.31 10.71
CA SER A 119 7.72 -9.43 11.18
C SER A 119 7.82 -9.55 12.70
N ALA A 120 7.58 -8.47 13.45
CA ALA A 120 7.60 -8.45 14.91
C ALA A 120 6.69 -9.52 15.55
N ARG A 121 5.55 -9.80 14.90
CA ARG A 121 4.54 -10.74 15.40
C ARG A 121 4.98 -12.20 15.34
N TYR A 122 6.07 -12.51 14.64
CA TYR A 122 6.58 -13.87 14.46
C TYR A 122 7.97 -14.09 15.09
N GLY A 123 8.53 -13.07 15.76
CA GLY A 123 9.92 -13.08 16.22
C GLY A 123 10.21 -13.84 17.52
N ASP A 124 9.19 -14.20 18.32
CA ASP A 124 9.40 -14.72 19.68
C ASP A 124 9.17 -16.23 19.85
N ALA A 125 9.14 -16.99 18.76
CA ALA A 125 9.16 -18.45 18.83
C ALA A 125 10.44 -18.96 18.16
N GLU A 126 11.45 -19.30 18.98
CA GLU A 126 12.53 -20.21 18.60
C GLU A 126 11.90 -21.50 18.06
N THR A 127 11.66 -21.55 16.75
CA THR A 127 11.41 -22.80 16.06
C THR A 127 12.80 -23.36 15.74
N PRO A 128 13.20 -24.49 16.33
CA PRO A 128 14.54 -25.01 16.10
C PRO A 128 14.70 -25.34 14.62
N VAL A 129 15.68 -24.69 13.99
CA VAL A 129 16.08 -24.99 12.61
C VAL A 129 16.52 -26.45 12.56
N LYS A 130 15.69 -27.31 11.97
CA LYS A 130 16.10 -28.68 11.63
C LYS A 130 17.13 -28.59 10.52
N VAL A 131 18.39 -28.82 10.86
CA VAL A 131 19.46 -29.08 9.89
C VAL A 131 19.12 -30.39 9.20
N VAL A 132 18.70 -30.31 7.94
CA VAL A 132 18.54 -31.49 7.07
C VAL A 132 19.93 -31.80 6.48
N PRO A 133 20.50 -32.99 6.72
CA PRO A 133 21.79 -33.34 6.13
C PRO A 133 21.67 -33.44 4.60
N PRO A 134 22.75 -33.14 3.85
CA PRO A 134 22.73 -33.24 2.39
C PRO A 134 22.45 -34.68 1.95
N ALA A 135 21.64 -34.82 0.90
CA ALA A 135 21.32 -36.10 0.30
C ALA A 135 22.61 -36.79 -0.21
N PRO A 136 22.74 -38.12 -0.04
CA PRO A 136 23.88 -38.84 -0.62
C PRO A 136 23.80 -38.80 -2.15
N ILE A 137 24.99 -38.71 -2.75
CA ILE A 137 25.23 -38.68 -4.21
C ILE A 137 24.78 -40.00 -4.84
#